data_AF-Q6ADV9-F1
#
_entry.id   AF-Q6ADV9-F1
#
_cell.length_a   1.000
_cell.length_b   1.000
_cell.length_c   1.000
_cell.angle_alpha   90.00
_cell.angle_beta   90.00
_cell.angle_gamma   90.00
#
_symmetry.space_group_name_H-M   'P 1'
#
loop_
_entity.id
_entity.type
_entity.pdbx_description
1 polymer ?
#
loop_
_entity_poly.entity_id
_entity_poly.type
_entity_poly.pdbx_seq_one_letter_code
_entity_poly.pdbx_strand_id
1 'polypeptide(L)'
;MIALTDEHEDWKGLEAERALGATLAREVMEAARPGDSVAERLEVLDLYITWAQALSQNLRLFRTKGYDREALSRLRENDLALIKEIHERHGWNMPPTSNPRLSPLK
;
A
#
# COMPACT_ATOMS: atom_id res chain seq x y z
N MET A 1 25.48 1.59 -16.42
CA MET A 1 24.87 2.65 -15.60
C MET A 1 23.54 2.10 -15.14
N ILE A 2 23.37 1.82 -13.84
CA ILE A 2 22.06 1.45 -13.29
C ILE A 2 21.34 2.79 -13.14
N ALA A 3 20.35 3.07 -13.99
CA ALA A 3 19.50 4.24 -13.80
C ALA A 3 18.93 4.18 -12.37
N LEU A 4 19.16 5.24 -11.59
CA LEU A 4 18.58 5.33 -10.25
C LEU A 4 17.07 5.46 -10.44
N THR A 5 16.31 4.72 -9.62
CA THR A 5 14.85 4.59 -9.67
C THR A 5 14.08 5.92 -9.72
N ASP A 6 14.74 7.01 -9.35
CA ASP A 6 14.19 8.35 -9.24
C ASP A 6 14.07 9.06 -10.61
N GLU A 7 14.65 8.50 -11.68
CA GLU A 7 14.60 9.06 -13.04
C GLU A 7 13.33 8.69 -13.83
N HIS A 8 12.41 7.91 -13.23
CA HIS A 8 11.17 7.46 -13.87
C HIS A 8 9.93 8.07 -13.18
N GLU A 9 9.23 9.02 -13.83
CA GLU A 9 7.96 9.63 -13.36
C GLU A 9 6.84 8.62 -13.03
N ASP A 10 6.98 7.38 -13.49
CA ASP A 10 6.03 6.30 -13.36
C ASP A 10 6.12 5.55 -12.00
N TRP A 11 7.00 5.96 -11.08
CA TRP A 11 7.13 5.37 -9.73
C TRP A 11 5.89 5.55 -8.83
N LYS A 12 4.83 6.20 -9.32
CA LYS A 12 3.51 6.35 -8.69
C LYS A 12 2.87 5.01 -8.27
N GLY A 13 3.29 3.89 -8.83
CA GLY A 13 2.85 2.56 -8.38
C GLY A 13 3.18 2.30 -6.92
N LEU A 14 4.36 2.71 -6.44
CA LEU A 14 4.74 2.51 -5.05
C LEU A 14 4.09 3.52 -4.09
N GLU A 15 3.57 4.63 -4.61
CA GLU A 15 2.72 5.52 -3.83
C GLU A 15 1.35 4.89 -3.55
N ALA A 16 0.78 4.19 -4.53
CA ALA A 16 -0.47 3.45 -4.36
C ALA A 16 -0.33 2.29 -3.36
N GLU A 17 0.75 1.50 -3.46
CA GLU A 17 1.07 0.45 -2.48
C GLU A 17 1.18 0.99 -1.05
N ARG A 18 1.84 2.14 -0.88
CA ARG A 18 1.95 2.80 0.44
C ARG A 18 0.59 3.24 0.96
N ALA A 19 -0.27 3.79 0.09
CA ALA A 19 -1.61 4.19 0.45
C ALA A 19 -2.48 2.98 0.86
N LEU A 20 -2.38 1.86 0.12
CA LEU A 20 -3.06 0.61 0.47
C LEU A 20 -2.60 0.10 1.83
N GLY A 21 -1.30 0.09 2.10
CA GLY A 21 -0.76 -0.26 3.41
C GLY A 21 -1.33 0.61 4.55
N ALA A 22 -1.46 1.92 4.34
CA ALA A 22 -2.06 2.81 5.33
C ALA A 22 -3.57 2.52 5.55
N THR A 23 -4.31 2.24 4.47
CA THR A 23 -5.71 1.84 4.53
C THR A 23 -5.90 0.54 5.31
N LEU A 24 -5.10 -0.50 5.00
CA LEU A 24 -5.15 -1.79 5.71
C LEU A 24 -4.75 -1.65 7.18
N ALA A 25 -3.71 -0.86 7.48
CA ALA A 25 -3.32 -0.60 8.87
C ALA A 25 -4.46 0.05 9.66
N ARG A 26 -5.19 0.99 9.04
CA ARG A 26 -6.38 1.59 9.65
C ARG A 26 -7.49 0.55 9.87
N GLU A 27 -7.77 -0.30 8.87
CA GLU A 27 -8.77 -1.37 8.98
C GLU A 27 -8.47 -2.32 10.14
N VAL A 28 -7.21 -2.75 10.28
CA VAL A 28 -6.75 -3.55 11.41
C VAL A 28 -6.97 -2.85 12.75
N MET A 29 -6.67 -1.55 12.82
CA MET A 29 -6.82 -0.76 14.05
C MET A 29 -8.28 -0.53 14.43
N GLU A 30 -9.18 -0.30 13.46
CA GLU A 30 -10.62 -0.10 13.71
C GLU A 30 -11.36 -1.42 13.98
N ALA A 31 -10.87 -2.54 13.44
CA ALA A 31 -11.46 -3.86 13.68
C ALA A 31 -11.12 -4.43 15.07
N ALA A 32 -10.01 -4.01 15.69
CA ALA A 32 -9.60 -4.48 17.01
C ALA A 32 -10.57 -4.01 18.11
N ARG A 33 -11.06 -4.95 18.93
CA ARG A 33 -12.00 -4.67 20.02
C ARG A 33 -11.38 -4.91 21.40
N PRO A 34 -11.86 -4.20 22.44
CA PRO A 34 -11.54 -4.54 23.81
C PRO A 34 -12.05 -5.95 24.14
N GLY A 35 -11.17 -6.81 24.66
CA GLY A 35 -11.51 -8.19 25.02
C GLY A 35 -11.14 -9.25 23.98
N ASP A 36 -10.73 -8.84 22.78
CA ASP A 36 -10.23 -9.80 21.78
C ASP A 36 -9.06 -10.61 22.33
N SER A 37 -9.13 -11.92 22.12
CA SER A 37 -8.02 -12.84 22.33
C SER A 37 -6.88 -12.56 21.35
N VAL A 38 -5.70 -13.14 21.64
CA VAL A 38 -4.56 -13.05 20.72
C VAL A 38 -4.88 -13.65 19.36
N ALA A 39 -5.65 -14.75 19.31
CA ALA A 39 -6.01 -15.41 18.06
C ALA A 39 -6.88 -14.51 17.17
N GLU A 40 -7.93 -13.90 17.73
CA GLU A 40 -8.82 -12.98 16.99
C GLU A 40 -8.05 -11.76 16.46
N ARG A 41 -7.10 -11.23 17.25
CA ARG A 41 -6.24 -10.13 16.79
C ARG A 41 -5.32 -10.53 15.65
N LEU A 42 -4.80 -11.76 15.68
CA LEU A 42 -3.95 -12.29 14.61
C LEU A 42 -4.75 -12.53 13.33
N GLU A 43 -6.01 -12.96 13.43
CA GLU A 43 -6.90 -13.10 12.27
C GLU A 43 -7.14 -11.76 11.58
N VAL A 44 -7.39 -10.69 12.33
CA VAL A 44 -7.55 -9.33 11.78
C VAL A 44 -6.22 -8.84 11.18
N LEU A 45 -5.10 -9.09 11.85
CA LEU A 45 -3.77 -8.62 11.43
C LEU A 45 -3.28 -9.30 10.13
N ASP A 46 -3.79 -10.49 9.80
CA ASP A 46 -3.35 -11.27 8.65
C ASP A 46 -3.43 -10.52 7.32
N LEU A 47 -4.46 -9.67 7.15
CA LEU A 47 -4.61 -8.79 5.97
C LEU A 47 -3.39 -7.88 5.77
N TYR A 48 -2.91 -7.27 6.86
CA TYR A 48 -1.76 -6.38 6.82
C TYR A 48 -0.44 -7.14 6.65
N ILE A 49 -0.32 -8.32 7.27
CA ILE A 49 0.87 -9.17 7.11
C ILE A 49 1.00 -9.64 5.66
N THR A 50 -0.10 -10.11 5.06
CA THR A 50 -0.14 -10.60 3.68
C THR A 50 0.27 -9.49 2.71
N TRP A 51 -0.26 -8.28 2.89
CA TRP A 51 0.17 -7.11 2.12
C TRP A 51 1.67 -6.82 2.27
N ALA A 52 2.20 -6.80 3.50
CA ALA A 52 3.62 -6.51 3.74
C ALA A 52 4.55 -7.55 3.10
N GLN A 53 4.14 -8.82 3.07
CA GLN A 53 4.86 -9.88 2.37
C GLN A 53 4.84 -9.67 0.86
N ALA A 54 3.69 -9.36 0.28
CA ALA A 54 3.55 -9.08 -1.16
C ALA A 54 4.39 -7.88 -1.59
N LEU A 55 4.35 -6.77 -0.85
CA LEU A 55 5.19 -5.59 -1.10
C LEU A 55 6.67 -5.95 -1.09
N SER A 56 7.11 -6.73 -0.09
CA SER A 56 8.52 -7.16 0.02
C SER A 56 8.95 -8.01 -1.18
N GLN A 57 8.08 -8.89 -1.68
CA GLN A 57 8.34 -9.70 -2.87
C GLN A 57 8.41 -8.83 -4.13
N ASN A 58 7.47 -7.92 -4.31
CA ASN A 58 7.42 -6.99 -5.44
C ASN A 58 8.68 -6.11 -5.49
N LEU A 59 9.10 -5.55 -4.36
CA LEU A 59 10.33 -4.74 -4.28
C LEU A 59 11.59 -5.54 -4.63
N ARG A 60 11.69 -6.80 -4.16
CA ARG A 60 12.80 -7.69 -4.57
C ARG A 60 12.75 -7.98 -6.06
N LEU A 61 11.56 -8.23 -6.60
CA LEU A 61 11.37 -8.50 -8.03
C LEU A 61 11.83 -7.31 -8.88
N PHE A 62 11.41 -6.09 -8.54
CA PHE A 62 11.84 -4.88 -9.23
C PHE A 62 13.35 -4.65 -9.11
N ARG A 63 13.94 -4.95 -7.95
CA ARG A 63 15.40 -4.89 -7.80
C ARG A 63 16.15 -5.89 -8.67
N THR A 64 15.60 -7.10 -8.86
CA THR A 64 16.26 -8.16 -9.64
C THR A 64 16.02 -8.03 -11.14
N LYS A 65 14.79 -7.72 -11.56
CA LYS A 65 14.40 -7.68 -12.98
C LYS A 65 14.48 -6.28 -13.60
N GLY A 66 14.60 -5.25 -12.77
CA GLY A 66 14.51 -3.86 -13.21
C GLY A 66 13.08 -3.36 -13.31
N TYR A 67 12.94 -2.16 -13.86
CA TYR A 67 11.67 -1.46 -14.02
C TYR A 67 10.78 -2.14 -15.07
N ASP A 68 9.56 -2.51 -14.67
CA ASP A 68 8.50 -3.03 -15.56
C ASP A 68 7.26 -2.14 -15.45
N ARG A 69 7.05 -1.34 -16.49
CA ARG A 69 5.98 -0.34 -16.56
C ARG A 69 4.59 -0.95 -16.52
N GLU A 70 4.38 -2.06 -17.22
CA GLU A 70 3.07 -2.70 -17.30
C GLU A 70 2.72 -3.39 -15.98
N ALA A 71 3.70 -4.04 -15.35
CA ALA A 71 3.52 -4.60 -14.02
C ALA A 71 3.20 -3.51 -12.98
N LEU A 72 3.91 -2.38 -12.99
CA LEU A 72 3.64 -1.25 -12.08
C LEU A 72 2.28 -0.58 -12.32
N SER A 73 1.85 -0.43 -13.58
CA SER A 73 0.51 0.10 -13.89
C SER A 73 -0.60 -0.79 -13.34
N ARG A 74 -0.50 -2.11 -13.58
CA ARG A 74 -1.48 -3.08 -13.07
C ARG A 74 -1.50 -3.12 -11.54
N LEU A 75 -0.33 -3.07 -10.91
CA LEU A 75 -0.22 -3.02 -9.46
C LEU A 75 -0.94 -1.77 -8.92
N ARG A 76 -0.63 -0.61 -9.49
CA ARG A 76 -1.26 0.66 -9.12
C ARG A 76 -2.79 0.64 -9.26
N GLU A 77 -3.30 0.13 -10.38
CA GLU A 77 -4.73 0.04 -10.65
C GLU A 77 -5.43 -0.86 -9.64
N ASN A 78 -4.83 -2.01 -9.33
CA ASN A 78 -5.33 -2.93 -8.33
C ASN A 78 -5.36 -2.30 -6.93
N ASP A 79 -4.27 -1.65 -6.51
CA ASP A 79 -4.18 -1.03 -5.19
C ASP A 79 -5.21 0.10 -5.02
N LEU A 80 -5.39 0.93 -6.06
CA LEU A 80 -6.39 1.98 -6.04
C LEU A 80 -7.82 1.43 -5.99
N ALA A 81 -8.09 0.31 -6.67
CA ALA A 81 -9.38 -0.36 -6.60
C ALA A 81 -9.66 -0.90 -5.19
N LEU A 82 -8.68 -1.56 -4.56
CA LEU A 82 -8.80 -2.07 -3.19
C LEU A 82 -8.98 -0.95 -2.16
N ILE A 83 -8.20 0.13 -2.25
CA ILE A 83 -8.36 1.30 -1.39
C ILE A 83 -9.78 1.84 -1.48
N LYS A 84 -10.28 2.01 -2.70
CA LYS A 84 -11.64 2.51 -2.94
C LYS A 84 -12.68 1.58 -2.32
N GLU A 85 -12.57 0.28 -2.56
CA GLU A 85 -13.50 -0.72 -2.02
C GLU A 85 -13.55 -0.70 -0.48
N ILE A 86 -12.38 -0.69 0.17
CA ILE A 86 -12.30 -0.65 1.64
C ILE A 86 -12.90 0.66 2.16
N HIS A 87 -12.56 1.80 1.57
CA HIS A 87 -13.08 3.08 2.01
C HIS A 87 -14.61 3.19 1.84
N GLU A 88 -15.16 2.68 0.73
CA GLU A 88 -16.60 2.60 0.51
C GLU A 88 -17.29 1.69 1.54
N ARG A 89 -16.71 0.52 1.81
CA ARG A 89 -17.22 -0.45 2.80
C ARG A 89 -17.31 0.14 4.21
N HIS A 90 -16.34 0.98 4.59
CA HIS A 90 -16.27 1.59 5.92
C HIS A 90 -16.85 3.02 5.99
N GLY A 91 -17.30 3.58 4.87
CA GLY A 91 -17.78 4.97 4.81
C GLY A 91 -16.68 6.01 5.07
N TRP A 92 -15.42 5.68 4.78
CA TRP A 92 -14.28 6.58 4.96
C TRP A 92 -14.09 7.51 3.75
N ASN A 93 -13.61 8.72 4.01
CA ASN A 93 -13.11 9.59 2.94
C ASN A 93 -11.86 8.98 2.29
N MET A 94 -11.71 9.12 0.97
CA MET A 94 -10.51 8.67 0.25
C MET A 94 -9.23 9.27 0.85
N PRO A 95 -8.12 8.52 0.86
CA PRO A 95 -6.88 9.02 1.43
C PRO A 95 -6.38 10.21 0.61
N PRO A 96 -5.84 11.26 1.26
CA PRO A 96 -5.34 12.42 0.55
C PRO A 96 -4.13 12.04 -0.31
N THR A 97 -4.09 12.53 -1.55
CA THR A 97 -2.97 12.30 -2.47
C THR A 97 -1.78 13.23 -2.23
N SER A 98 -1.88 14.15 -1.27
CA SER A 98 -0.82 15.05 -0.86
C SER A 98 -0.97 15.43 0.61
N ASN A 99 0.15 15.70 1.28
CA ASN A 99 0.14 16.24 2.63
C ASN A 99 0.70 17.66 2.61
N PRO A 100 -0.11 18.71 2.83
CA PRO A 100 0.34 20.10 2.74
C PRO A 100 1.36 20.48 3.82
N ARG A 101 1.55 19.64 4.84
CA ARG A 101 2.57 19.82 5.90
C ARG A 101 3.92 19.18 5.54
N LEU A 102 3.97 18.39 4.47
CA LEU A 102 5.18 17.71 4.00
C LEU A 102 5.58 18.30 2.66
N SER A 103 6.74 18.94 2.62
CA SER A 103 7.36 19.34 1.36
C SER A 103 8.24 18.20 0.85
N PRO A 104 8.11 17.79 -0.42
CA PRO A 104 9.09 16.89 -1.03
C PRO A 104 10.50 17.46 -0.87
N LEU A 105 11.50 16.59 -0.69
CA LEU A 105 12.89 17.01 -0.74
C LEU A 105 13.18 17.57 -2.14
N LYS A 106 13.86 18.71 -2.19
CA LYS A 106 14.34 19.32 -3.43
C LYS A 106 15.65 18.68 -3.86
#